data_AF-A0A2S4MLA2-F1
#
_entry.id   AF-A0A2S4MLA2-F1
#
_cell.length_a   1.000
_cell.length_b   1.000
_cell.length_c   1.000
_cell.angle_alpha   90.00
_cell.angle_beta   90.00
_cell.angle_gamma   90.00
#
_symmetry.space_group_name_H-M   'P 1'
#
loop_
_entity.id
_entity.type
_entity.pdbx_description
1 polymer ?
#
loop_
_entity_poly.entity_id
_entity_poly.type
_entity_poly.pdbx_seq_one_letter_code
_entity_poly.pdbx_strand_id
1 'polypeptide(L)' 'MYVCLTVSLPDEVAHIAVGHSFKGQHVGVSAECTIVRQADHGWWHVAGALGLIKPETMTGLAANLTARKPTL' A
#
# COMPACT_ATOMS: atom_id res chain seq x y z
N MET A 1 11.43 -7.82 -0.41
CA MET A 1 12.61 -8.38 -1.08
C MET A 1 12.89 -9.81 -0.62
N TYR A 2 13.23 -10.07 0.65
CA TYR A 2 13.54 -11.43 1.12
C TYR A 2 12.47 -12.48 0.75
N VAL A 3 11.20 -12.22 1.08
CA VAL A 3 10.09 -13.14 0.74
C VAL A 3 9.99 -13.39 -0.76
N CYS A 4 10.05 -12.33 -1.58
CA CYS A 4 9.97 -12.42 -3.05
C CYS A 4 11.08 -13.33 -3.62
N LEU A 5 12.29 -13.22 -3.08
CA LEU A 5 13.44 -14.05 -3.47
C LEU A 5 13.29 -15.50 -3.00
N THR A 6 12.81 -15.71 -1.77
CA THR A 6 12.66 -17.08 -1.21
C THR A 6 11.60 -17.92 -1.90
N VAL A 7 10.60 -17.29 -2.52
CA VAL A 7 9.52 -18.00 -3.23
C VAL A 7 9.69 -17.93 -4.75
N SER A 8 10.85 -17.45 -5.22
CA SER A 8 11.18 -17.35 -6.65
C SER A 8 10.10 -16.62 -7.45
N LEU A 9 9.61 -15.48 -6.95
CA LEU A 9 8.70 -14.65 -7.75
C LEU A 9 9.40 -14.22 -9.04
N PRO A 10 8.67 -14.16 -10.17
CA PRO A 10 9.16 -13.50 -11.37
C PRO A 10 9.59 -12.06 -11.06
N ASP A 11 10.67 -11.60 -11.70
CA ASP A 11 11.28 -10.29 -11.43
C ASP A 11 10.28 -9.14 -11.56
N GLU A 12 9.41 -9.20 -12.57
CA GLU A 12 8.35 -8.22 -12.79
C GLU A 12 7.34 -8.17 -11.65
N VAL A 13 7.00 -9.32 -11.05
CA VAL A 13 6.08 -9.41 -9.91
C VAL A 13 6.79 -8.96 -8.63
N ALA A 14 8.05 -9.34 -8.44
CA ALA A 14 8.86 -8.89 -7.32
C ALA A 14 9.04 -7.36 -7.32
N HIS A 15 9.26 -6.77 -8.50
CA HIS A 15 9.32 -5.32 -8.70
C HIS A 15 8.02 -4.62 -8.27
N ILE A 16 6.86 -5.13 -8.67
CA ILE A 16 5.56 -4.61 -8.25
C ILE A 16 5.37 -4.77 -6.74
N ALA A 17 5.64 -5.96 -6.20
CA ALA A 17 5.45 -6.28 -4.78
C ALA A 17 6.33 -5.42 -3.86
N VAL A 18 7.54 -5.08 -4.27
CA VAL A 18 8.43 -4.21 -3.50
C VAL A 18 8.12 -2.73 -3.77
N GLY A 19 7.79 -2.39 -5.01
CA GLY A 19 7.64 -1.02 -5.49
C GLY A 19 6.31 -0.36 -5.17
N HIS A 20 5.18 -1.09 -5.07
CA HIS A 20 3.87 -0.44 -4.96
C HIS A 20 3.71 0.42 -3.71
N SER A 21 4.29 -0.01 -2.57
CA SER A 21 4.18 0.70 -1.29
C SER A 21 4.73 2.13 -1.33
N PHE A 22 4.30 2.96 -0.37
CA PHE A 22 4.85 4.31 -0.16
C PHE A 22 6.36 4.33 0.05
N LYS A 23 6.95 3.26 0.62
CA LYS A 23 8.42 3.17 0.79
C LYS A 23 9.16 3.11 -0.55
N GLY A 24 8.53 2.57 -1.59
CA GLY A 24 9.07 2.52 -2.95
C GLY A 24 8.93 3.82 -3.75
N GLN A 25 8.53 4.95 -3.16
CA GLN A 25 8.31 6.19 -3.92
C GLN A 25 9.60 6.79 -4.51
N HIS A 26 10.75 6.35 -4.05
CA HIS A 26 12.07 6.86 -4.45
C HIS A 26 12.77 5.95 -5.48
N VAL A 27 12.08 4.94 -6.02
CA VAL A 27 12.60 4.08 -7.09
C VAL A 27 11.82 4.29 -8.38
N GLY A 28 12.49 4.15 -9.53
CA GLY A 28 11.81 4.08 -10.82
C GLY A 28 10.93 2.83 -10.86
N VAL A 29 9.63 3.00 -11.15
CA VAL A 29 8.65 1.90 -11.17
C VAL A 29 8.07 1.71 -12.57
N SER A 30 7.64 0.48 -12.87
CA SER A 30 6.99 0.18 -14.16
C SER A 30 5.57 0.76 -14.22
N ALA A 31 4.94 0.72 -15.40
CA ALA A 31 3.56 1.15 -15.57
C ALA A 31 2.59 0.28 -14.74
N GLU A 32 2.81 -1.03 -14.73
CA GLU A 32 2.04 -2.01 -13.96
C GLU A 32 2.15 -1.73 -12.46
N CYS A 33 3.38 -1.47 -11.97
CA CYS A 33 3.62 -1.11 -10.58
C CYS A 33 2.94 0.22 -10.22
N THR A 34 2.91 1.18 -11.15
CA THR A 34 2.20 2.45 -10.98
C THR A 34 0.70 2.24 -10.84
N ILE A 35 0.08 1.38 -11.65
CA ILE A 35 -1.34 1.06 -11.56
C ILE A 35 -1.67 0.42 -10.20
N VAL A 36 -0.89 -0.59 -9.80
CA VAL A 36 -1.09 -1.28 -8.51
C VAL A 36 -0.92 -0.32 -7.34
N ARG A 37 0.07 0.58 -7.40
CA ARG A 37 0.24 1.64 -6.40
C ARG A 37 -0.99 2.53 -6.27
N GLN A 38 -1.56 2.98 -7.39
CA GLN A 38 -2.76 3.83 -7.33
C GLN A 38 -3.94 3.08 -6.73
N ALA A 39 -4.12 1.80 -7.07
CA ALA A 39 -5.16 0.96 -6.50
C ALA A 39 -4.98 0.77 -4.99
N ASP A 40 -3.76 0.41 -4.54
CA ASP A 40 -3.45 0.21 -3.11
C ASP A 40 -3.65 1.50 -2.30
N HIS A 41 -3.02 2.60 -2.72
CA HIS A 41 -3.12 3.87 -2.01
C HIS A 41 -4.56 4.39 -1.98
N GLY A 42 -5.26 4.35 -3.13
CA GLY A 42 -6.65 4.78 -3.24
C GLY A 42 -7.58 3.96 -2.36
N TRP A 43 -7.40 2.64 -2.32
CA TRP A 43 -8.17 1.75 -1.46
C TRP A 43 -8.07 2.16 0.01
N TRP A 44 -6.87 2.40 0.54
CA TRP A 44 -6.69 2.76 1.94
C TRP A 44 -7.32 4.11 2.30
N HIS A 45 -7.28 5.09 1.39
CA HIS A 45 -7.98 6.36 1.59
C HIS A 45 -9.50 6.17 1.65
N VAL A 46 -10.07 5.39 0.73
CA VAL A 46 -11.50 5.11 0.69
C VAL A 46 -11.92 4.32 1.93
N ALA A 47 -11.19 3.27 2.30
CA ALA A 47 -11.48 2.46 3.47
C ALA A 47 -11.46 3.30 4.77
N GLY A 48 -10.46 4.17 4.93
CA GLY A 48 -10.38 5.09 6.07
C GLY A 48 -11.56 6.07 6.10
N ALA A 49 -11.90 6.65 4.96
CA ALA A 49 -13.04 7.55 4.83
C ALA A 49 -14.39 6.86 5.10
N LEU A 50 -14.55 5.59 4.78
CA LEU A 50 -15.78 4.82 5.02
C LEU A 50 -15.87 4.23 6.43
N GLY A 51 -14.85 4.42 7.29
CA GLY A 51 -14.83 3.84 8.64
C GLY A 51 -14.58 2.34 8.65
N LEU A 52 -13.97 1.79 7.59
CA LEU A 52 -13.60 0.38 7.50
C LEU A 52 -12.28 0.07 8.20
N ILE A 53 -11.52 1.12 8.56
CA ILE A 53 -10.25 0.99 9.28
C ILE A 53 -10.48 1.16 10.78
N LYS A 54 -9.95 0.23 11.56
CA LYS A 54 -9.90 0.31 13.01
C LYS A 54 -8.92 1.41 13.46
N PRO A 55 -9.34 2.46 14.18
CA PRO A 55 -8.46 3.55 14.56
C PRO A 55 -7.19 3.10 15.31
N GLU A 56 -7.29 2.05 16.13
CA GLU A 56 -6.19 1.48 16.90
C GLU A 56 -5.10 0.82 16.04
N THR A 57 -5.40 0.47 14.78
CA THR A 57 -4.44 -0.13 13.84
C THR A 57 -3.75 0.90 12.95
N MET A 58 -4.02 2.19 13.13
CA MET A 58 -3.45 3.26 12.29
C MET A 58 -1.95 3.52 12.56
N THR A 59 -1.42 3.03 13.69
CA THR A 59 -0.02 3.23 14.07
C THR A 59 0.92 2.62 13.02
N GLY A 60 1.81 3.43 12.46
CA GLY A 60 2.80 2.99 11.46
C GLY A 60 2.32 3.04 10.01
N LEU A 61 1.08 3.47 9.75
CA LEU A 61 0.60 3.75 8.40
C LEU A 61 1.07 5.13 7.91
N ALA A 62 0.84 5.41 6.63
CA ALA A 62 1.19 6.68 6.02
C ALA A 62 0.46 7.84 6.72
N ALA A 63 1.18 8.93 7.02
CA ALA A 63 0.67 10.05 7.81
C ALA A 63 -0.50 10.80 7.15
N ASN A 64 -0.71 10.62 5.85
CA ASN A 64 -1.83 11.17 5.09
C ASN A 64 -3.10 10.32 5.15
N LEU A 65 -3.08 9.15 5.80
CA LEU A 65 -4.26 8.31 6.01
C LEU A 65 -4.99 8.71 7.29
N THR A 66 -6.33 8.67 7.26
CA THR A 66 -7.16 8.99 8.43
C THR A 66 -8.32 8.00 8.51
N ALA A 67 -8.53 7.42 9.69
CA ALA A 67 -9.70 6.60 9.98
C ALA A 67 -10.86 7.50 10.44
N ARG A 68 -12.02 7.39 9.78
CA ARG A 68 -13.26 8.00 10.26
C ARG A 68 -13.58 7.43 11.64
N LYS A 69 -13.80 8.31 12.63
CA LYS A 69 -14.29 7.88 13.95
C LYS A 69 -15.72 7.34 13.82
N PRO A 70 -16.08 6.24 14.51
CA PRO A 70 -17.47 5.83 14.61
C PRO A 70 -18.29 7.00 15.15
N THR A 71 -19.38 7.35 14.48
CA THR A 71 -20.39 8.25 15.05
C THR A 71 -20.98 7.56 16.28
N LEU A 72 -20.92 8.24 17.42
CA LEU A 72 -21.51 7.81 18.70
C LEU A 72 -23.02 7.56 18.56
#